data_AF-A0AAF0EHG2-F1
#
_entry.id   AF-A0AAF0EHG2-F1
#
_cell.length_a   1.000
_cell.length_b   1.000
_cell.length_c   1.000
_cell.angle_alpha   90.00
_cell.angle_beta   90.00
_cell.angle_gamma   90.00
#
_symmetry.space_group_name_H-M   'P 1'
#
loop_
_entity.id
_entity.type
_entity.pdbx_description
1 polymer ?
#
loop_
_entity_poly.entity_id
_entity_poly.type
_entity_poly.pdbx_seq_one_letter_code
_entity_poly.pdbx_strand_id
1 'polypeptide(L)'
;MGVWQASDAHHTLLLFLMRLADACVGQPTRLVPWDRAALDLNDSIDRVLALLLELDAWTDDIAPLAGGQRFGNRAFRTWGARLAERVQVLHETLLPTTYHPLIHELAPYLLDAFGSFVRIDYGTGHELHFVAWLCFLVRVGALPPTKDTETRLALEVIPAYLHVTWHLQDRYALEPAGSHGVWGLDDYHFVPYILGAAQLRDSALNPAEISDAALYPFAKRREPRTGPKLSPTDTLAYQLPRTVSPQPNLCMMPSA
;
A
#
# COMPACT_ATOMS: atom_id res chain seq x y z
N MET A 1 -12.64 -24.31 0.78
CA MET A 1 -11.21 -24.00 0.60
C MET A 1 -10.61 -24.70 -0.62
N GLY A 2 -10.75 -26.02 -0.80
CA GLY A 2 -10.15 -26.74 -1.94
C GLY A 2 -10.55 -26.21 -3.33
N VAL A 3 -11.81 -25.81 -3.52
CA VAL A 3 -12.28 -25.20 -4.80
C VAL A 3 -11.57 -23.87 -5.10
N TRP A 4 -11.33 -23.04 -4.08
CA TRP A 4 -10.60 -21.78 -4.24
C TRP A 4 -9.13 -22.04 -4.62
N GLN A 5 -8.44 -22.91 -3.88
CA GLN A 5 -7.02 -23.22 -4.13
C GLN A 5 -6.78 -23.81 -5.53
N ALA A 6 -7.76 -24.54 -6.07
CA ALA A 6 -7.72 -25.08 -7.43
C ALA A 6 -8.20 -24.11 -8.52
N SER A 7 -8.69 -22.92 -8.17
CA SER A 7 -9.27 -21.98 -9.12
C SER A 7 -8.22 -21.21 -9.93
N ASP A 8 -8.58 -20.79 -11.13
CA ASP A 8 -7.73 -19.92 -11.96
C ASP A 8 -7.47 -18.56 -11.29
N ALA A 9 -8.43 -18.06 -10.51
CA ALA A 9 -8.28 -16.81 -9.78
C ALA A 9 -7.14 -16.91 -8.74
N HIS A 10 -7.11 -17.98 -7.95
CA HIS A 10 -6.04 -18.23 -6.99
C HIS A 10 -4.66 -18.30 -7.68
N HIS A 11 -4.55 -19.09 -8.75
CA HIS A 11 -3.29 -19.22 -9.50
C HIS A 11 -2.85 -17.90 -10.13
N THR A 12 -3.80 -17.12 -10.67
CA THR A 12 -3.52 -15.82 -11.28
C THR A 12 -2.95 -14.85 -10.25
N LEU A 13 -3.59 -14.72 -9.08
CA LEU A 13 -3.15 -13.80 -8.03
C LEU A 13 -1.80 -14.22 -7.45
N LEU A 14 -1.61 -15.52 -7.21
CA LEU A 14 -0.36 -16.04 -6.70
C LEU A 14 0.79 -15.80 -7.69
N LEU A 15 0.59 -16.10 -8.98
CA LEU A 15 1.58 -15.86 -10.02
C LEU A 15 1.90 -14.36 -10.14
N PHE A 16 0.89 -13.50 -10.08
CA PHE A 16 1.09 -12.05 -10.13
C PHE A 16 1.96 -11.58 -8.96
N LEU A 17 1.66 -11.99 -7.73
CA LEU A 17 2.45 -11.63 -6.56
C LEU A 17 3.88 -12.17 -6.63
N MET A 18 4.08 -13.40 -7.14
CA MET A 18 5.41 -13.96 -7.39
C MET A 18 6.20 -13.14 -8.42
N ARG A 19 5.55 -12.63 -9.46
CA ARG A 19 6.18 -11.76 -10.47
C ARG A 19 6.59 -10.42 -9.89
N LEU A 20 5.73 -9.79 -9.06
CA LEU A 20 6.10 -8.57 -8.33
C LEU A 20 7.31 -8.81 -7.42
N ALA A 21 7.31 -9.92 -6.68
CA ALA A 21 8.41 -10.30 -5.81
C ALA A 21 9.72 -10.51 -6.59
N ASP A 22 9.69 -11.23 -7.73
CA ASP A 22 10.91 -11.42 -8.53
C ASP A 22 11.39 -10.11 -9.18
N ALA A 23 10.47 -9.23 -9.58
CA ALA A 23 10.80 -7.95 -10.19
C ALA A 23 11.52 -7.01 -9.21
N CYS A 24 11.25 -7.07 -7.90
CA CYS A 24 11.87 -6.19 -6.90
C CYS A 24 13.18 -6.73 -6.30
N VAL A 25 13.64 -7.92 -6.67
CA VAL A 25 14.87 -8.50 -6.11
C VAL A 25 16.06 -7.58 -6.33
N GLY A 26 16.83 -7.31 -5.27
CA GLY A 26 18.03 -6.48 -5.40
C GLY A 26 17.75 -4.99 -5.57
N GLN A 27 16.48 -4.55 -5.51
CA GLN A 27 16.10 -3.17 -5.78
C GLN A 27 15.50 -2.49 -4.55
N PRO A 28 15.95 -1.26 -4.21
CA PRO A 28 15.36 -0.52 -3.11
C PRO A 28 13.96 -0.01 -3.48
N THR A 29 13.17 0.24 -2.45
CA THR A 29 11.93 1.02 -2.55
C THR A 29 12.23 2.38 -3.18
N ARG A 30 11.37 2.80 -4.10
CA ARG A 30 11.55 4.05 -4.84
C ARG A 30 10.73 5.15 -4.19
N LEU A 31 11.35 6.31 -4.01
CA LEU A 31 10.66 7.48 -3.49
C LEU A 31 9.65 7.98 -4.53
N VAL A 32 8.37 8.05 -4.12
CA VAL A 32 7.32 8.69 -4.90
C VAL A 32 7.19 10.14 -4.44
N PRO A 33 7.28 11.14 -5.33
CA PRO A 33 6.94 12.51 -4.99
C PRO A 33 5.47 12.58 -4.52
N TRP A 34 5.24 12.99 -3.28
CA TRP A 34 3.87 13.12 -2.73
C TRP A 34 3.20 14.43 -3.18
N ASP A 35 3.32 14.73 -4.47
CA ASP A 35 2.75 15.88 -5.15
C ASP A 35 2.21 15.43 -6.51
N ARG A 36 0.90 15.57 -6.70
CA ARG A 36 0.23 15.17 -7.95
C ARG A 36 0.74 15.94 -9.16
N ALA A 37 1.23 17.18 -8.98
CA ALA A 37 1.78 17.98 -10.06
C ALA A 37 3.14 17.46 -10.58
N ALA A 38 3.82 16.60 -9.81
CA ALA A 38 5.09 16.01 -10.17
C ALA A 38 4.96 14.69 -10.96
N LEU A 39 3.74 14.18 -11.18
CA LEU A 39 3.48 12.92 -11.87
C LEU A 39 3.10 13.14 -13.34
N ASP A 40 3.59 12.29 -14.24
CA ASP A 40 3.23 12.30 -15.67
C ASP A 40 1.94 11.51 -15.91
N LEU A 41 0.82 12.22 -16.07
CA LEU A 41 -0.48 11.58 -16.29
C LEU A 41 -0.61 10.86 -17.65
N ASN A 42 0.38 10.95 -18.54
CA ASN A 42 0.43 10.09 -19.73
C ASN A 42 0.90 8.67 -19.38
N ASP A 43 1.69 8.52 -18.31
CA ASP A 43 2.12 7.24 -17.80
C ASP A 43 0.99 6.56 -16.99
N SER A 44 0.80 5.26 -17.22
CA SER A 44 -0.31 4.53 -16.59
C SER A 44 -0.08 4.25 -15.10
N ILE A 45 1.17 4.13 -14.66
CA ILE A 45 1.51 3.90 -13.25
C ILE A 45 1.42 5.21 -12.47
N ASP A 46 1.88 6.32 -13.05
CA ASP A 46 1.75 7.65 -12.47
C ASP A 46 0.28 8.04 -12.28
N ARG A 47 -0.63 7.60 -13.14
CA ARG A 47 -2.08 7.75 -12.92
C ARG A 47 -2.58 6.95 -11.70
N VAL A 48 -2.05 5.75 -11.46
CA VAL A 48 -2.37 4.98 -10.24
C VAL A 48 -1.82 5.70 -9.00
N LEU A 49 -0.58 6.21 -9.05
CA LEU A 49 0.01 6.99 -7.97
C LEU A 49 -0.81 8.27 -7.70
N ALA A 50 -1.21 9.00 -8.74
CA ALA A 50 -2.04 10.18 -8.63
C ALA A 50 -3.41 9.88 -7.98
N LEU A 51 -4.01 8.73 -8.29
CA LEU A 51 -5.22 8.24 -7.62
C LEU A 51 -4.96 8.00 -6.13
N LEU A 52 -3.86 7.35 -5.76
CA LEU A 52 -3.52 7.09 -4.35
C LEU A 52 -3.29 8.41 -3.57
N LEU A 53 -2.62 9.40 -4.18
CA LEU A 53 -2.45 10.73 -3.59
C LEU A 53 -3.79 11.47 -3.41
N GLU A 54 -4.72 11.34 -4.37
CA GLU A 54 -6.07 11.90 -4.22
C GLU A 54 -6.84 11.24 -3.06
N LEU A 55 -6.74 9.91 -2.93
CA LEU A 55 -7.37 9.16 -1.84
C LEU A 55 -6.76 9.50 -0.47
N ASP A 56 -5.44 9.69 -0.41
CA ASP A 56 -4.73 10.12 0.80
C ASP A 56 -5.20 11.50 1.26
N ALA A 57 -5.30 12.47 0.34
CA ALA A 57 -5.72 13.83 0.65
C ALA A 57 -7.13 13.90 1.27
N TRP A 58 -8.04 12.99 0.90
CA TRP A 58 -9.36 12.92 1.54
C TRP A 58 -9.30 12.60 3.04
N THR A 59 -8.24 11.94 3.49
CA THR A 59 -8.01 11.62 4.91
C THR A 59 -7.70 12.87 5.73
N ASP A 60 -7.08 13.88 5.11
CA ASP A 60 -6.87 15.19 5.71
C ASP A 60 -8.17 16.01 5.71
N ASP A 61 -8.91 15.99 4.59
CA ASP A 61 -10.20 16.69 4.45
C ASP A 61 -11.27 16.21 5.44
N ILE A 62 -11.29 14.91 5.74
CA ILE A 62 -12.33 14.29 6.55
C ILE A 62 -11.83 14.17 7.99
N ALA A 63 -12.17 15.18 8.78
CA ALA A 63 -11.80 15.20 10.19
C ALA A 63 -12.45 14.04 11.00
N PRO A 64 -11.71 13.37 11.88
CA PRO A 64 -12.23 12.44 12.87
C PRO A 64 -13.32 13.08 13.71
N LEU A 65 -14.39 12.34 13.97
CA LEU A 65 -15.45 12.84 14.83
C LEU A 65 -14.94 13.02 16.26
N ALA A 66 -15.29 14.15 16.87
CA ALA A 66 -14.99 14.43 18.26
C ALA A 66 -15.86 13.57 19.20
N GLY A 67 -15.26 13.08 20.28
CA GLY A 67 -15.93 12.25 21.29
C GLY A 67 -15.20 10.93 21.52
N GLY A 68 -15.26 10.42 22.77
CA GLY A 68 -14.59 9.20 23.19
C GLY A 68 -15.24 7.95 22.58
N GLN A 69 -14.96 7.68 21.31
CA GLN A 69 -15.20 6.36 20.72
C GLN A 69 -14.10 5.44 21.21
N ARG A 70 -14.48 4.31 21.82
CA ARG A 70 -13.53 3.34 22.36
C ARG A 70 -12.80 2.56 21.26
N PHE A 71 -13.43 2.45 20.09
CA PHE A 71 -13.00 1.65 18.93
C PHE A 71 -13.39 2.40 17.67
N GLY A 72 -12.51 2.45 16.66
CA GLY A 72 -12.78 2.91 15.29
C GLY A 72 -13.53 4.24 15.13
N ASN A 73 -12.87 5.27 14.59
CA ASN A 73 -13.53 6.55 14.32
C ASN A 73 -14.55 6.44 13.18
N ARG A 74 -15.82 6.74 13.48
CA ARG A 74 -16.91 6.70 12.49
C ARG A 74 -16.76 7.63 11.29
N ALA A 75 -15.86 8.63 11.33
CA ALA A 75 -15.51 9.44 10.15
C ALA A 75 -14.96 8.59 8.98
N PHE A 76 -14.41 7.40 9.27
CA PHE A 76 -14.02 6.44 8.24
C PHE A 76 -15.18 6.01 7.33
N ARG A 77 -16.42 6.00 7.84
CA ARG A 77 -17.62 5.76 7.03
C ARG A 77 -17.86 6.87 6.02
N THR A 78 -17.56 8.11 6.40
CA THR A 78 -17.64 9.26 5.50
C THR A 78 -16.60 9.16 4.40
N TRP A 79 -15.38 8.73 4.72
CA TRP A 79 -14.34 8.44 3.73
C TRP A 79 -14.78 7.34 2.76
N GLY A 80 -15.29 6.23 3.28
CA GLY A 80 -15.81 5.12 2.46
C GLY A 80 -17.02 5.49 1.60
N ALA A 81 -17.92 6.33 2.12
CA ALA A 81 -19.05 6.84 1.34
C ALA A 81 -18.59 7.73 0.17
N ARG A 82 -17.58 8.59 0.39
CA ARG A 82 -16.96 9.38 -0.68
C ARG A 82 -16.31 8.47 -1.73
N LEU A 83 -15.60 7.42 -1.31
CA LEU A 83 -15.03 6.43 -2.23
C LEU A 83 -16.12 5.75 -3.06
N ALA A 84 -17.20 5.28 -2.43
CA ALA A 84 -18.33 4.64 -3.11
C ALA A 84 -19.02 5.55 -4.13
N GLU A 85 -19.18 6.84 -3.80
CA GLU A 85 -19.76 7.83 -4.72
C GLU A 85 -18.83 8.11 -5.91
N ARG A 86 -17.51 8.13 -5.67
CA ARG A 86 -16.51 8.59 -6.66
C ARG A 86 -15.86 7.45 -7.45
N VAL A 87 -16.04 6.19 -7.06
CA VAL A 87 -15.32 5.04 -7.64
C VAL A 87 -15.45 4.97 -9.16
N GLN A 88 -16.63 5.28 -9.71
CA GLN A 88 -16.86 5.32 -11.15
C GLN A 88 -15.96 6.36 -11.84
N VAL A 89 -16.02 7.61 -11.38
CA VAL A 89 -15.24 8.74 -11.93
C VAL A 89 -13.74 8.53 -11.73
N LEU A 90 -13.33 7.95 -10.60
CA LEU A 90 -11.94 7.61 -10.35
C LEU A 90 -11.40 6.64 -11.41
N HIS A 91 -12.16 5.58 -11.74
CA HIS A 91 -11.76 4.66 -12.79
C HIS A 91 -11.83 5.28 -14.19
N GLU A 92 -12.84 6.10 -14.48
CA GLU A 92 -12.94 6.80 -15.78
C GLU A 92 -11.76 7.75 -16.02
N THR A 93 -11.27 8.38 -14.95
CA THR A 93 -10.08 9.25 -14.99
C THR A 93 -8.79 8.43 -15.11
N LEU A 94 -8.72 7.30 -14.41
CA LEU A 94 -7.56 6.42 -14.42
C LEU A 94 -7.38 5.73 -15.79
N LEU A 95 -8.47 5.27 -16.39
CA LEU A 95 -8.44 4.32 -17.51
C LEU A 95 -8.78 4.99 -18.85
N PRO A 96 -8.10 4.60 -19.94
CA PRO A 96 -8.57 4.93 -21.29
C PRO A 96 -10.01 4.45 -21.53
N THR A 97 -10.76 5.16 -22.37
CA THR A 97 -12.18 4.88 -22.65
C THR A 97 -12.46 3.45 -23.11
N THR A 98 -11.50 2.82 -23.79
CA THR A 98 -11.57 1.41 -24.21
C THR A 98 -11.78 0.43 -23.05
N TYR A 99 -11.33 0.77 -21.84
CA TYR A 99 -11.47 -0.08 -20.65
C TYR A 99 -12.65 0.29 -19.75
N HIS A 100 -13.38 1.37 -20.06
CA HIS A 100 -14.54 1.80 -19.26
C HIS A 100 -15.62 0.71 -19.09
N PRO A 101 -15.88 -0.18 -20.07
CA PRO A 101 -16.81 -1.30 -19.87
C PRO A 101 -16.43 -2.24 -18.72
N LEU A 102 -15.15 -2.32 -18.34
CA LEU A 102 -14.66 -3.19 -17.27
C LEU A 102 -14.79 -2.57 -15.88
N ILE A 103 -15.18 -1.29 -15.76
CA ILE A 103 -15.21 -0.58 -14.48
C ILE A 103 -16.13 -1.27 -13.47
N HIS A 104 -17.26 -1.83 -13.92
CA HIS A 104 -18.19 -2.52 -13.04
C HIS A 104 -17.58 -3.79 -12.39
N GLU A 105 -16.60 -4.43 -13.03
CA GLU A 105 -15.86 -5.56 -12.47
C GLU A 105 -14.68 -5.10 -11.61
N LEU A 106 -14.04 -3.97 -11.95
CA LEU A 106 -12.87 -3.45 -11.23
C LEU A 106 -13.24 -2.71 -9.93
N ALA A 107 -14.37 -1.99 -9.94
CA ALA A 107 -14.80 -1.13 -8.83
C ALA A 107 -14.94 -1.86 -7.49
N PRO A 108 -15.52 -3.07 -7.39
CA PRO A 108 -15.60 -3.80 -6.13
C PRO A 108 -14.23 -4.05 -5.49
N TYR A 109 -13.20 -4.36 -6.29
CA TYR A 109 -11.86 -4.59 -5.76
C TYR A 109 -11.26 -3.30 -5.17
N LEU A 110 -11.44 -2.15 -5.82
CA LEU A 110 -10.95 -0.88 -5.28
C LEU A 110 -11.74 -0.44 -4.03
N LEU A 111 -13.04 -0.71 -3.98
CA LEU A 111 -13.89 -0.35 -2.84
C LEU A 111 -13.49 -1.10 -1.57
N ASP A 112 -13.23 -2.40 -1.71
CA ASP A 112 -12.85 -3.25 -0.58
C ASP A 112 -11.34 -3.23 -0.29
N ALA A 113 -10.55 -2.46 -1.05
CA ALA A 113 -9.11 -2.36 -0.86
C ALA A 113 -8.68 -1.58 0.40
N PHE A 114 -9.54 -0.75 0.99
CA PHE A 114 -9.14 0.20 2.04
C PHE A 114 -9.69 -0.09 3.45
N GLY A 115 -10.39 -1.20 3.62
CA GLY A 115 -10.97 -1.63 4.90
C GLY A 115 -12.47 -1.83 4.85
N SER A 116 -13.06 -2.32 5.94
CA SER A 116 -14.51 -2.38 6.10
C SER A 116 -15.02 -1.09 6.70
N PHE A 117 -15.76 -0.29 5.92
CA PHE A 117 -16.37 0.93 6.45
C PHE A 117 -17.46 0.64 7.51
N VAL A 118 -18.09 -0.53 7.45
CA VAL A 118 -19.10 -0.94 8.44
C VAL A 118 -18.43 -1.30 9.77
N ARG A 119 -17.43 -2.19 9.74
CA ARG A 119 -16.73 -2.67 10.93
C ARG A 119 -15.67 -1.69 11.43
N ILE A 120 -15.22 -0.76 10.59
CA ILE A 120 -14.14 0.20 10.87
C ILE A 120 -12.84 -0.55 11.18
N ASP A 121 -12.55 -1.52 10.31
CA ASP A 121 -11.37 -2.38 10.41
C ASP A 121 -10.63 -2.44 9.07
N TYR A 122 -9.37 -2.88 9.12
CA TYR A 122 -8.53 -3.14 7.96
C TYR A 122 -7.69 -4.40 8.23
N GLY A 123 -7.29 -5.12 7.17
CA GLY A 123 -6.44 -6.30 7.31
C GLY A 123 -6.06 -6.91 5.97
N THR A 124 -5.40 -8.06 6.01
CA THR A 124 -4.79 -8.71 4.83
C THR A 124 -5.78 -9.06 3.72
N GLY A 125 -7.06 -9.27 4.05
CA GLY A 125 -8.11 -9.44 3.05
C GLY A 125 -8.34 -8.19 2.19
N HIS A 126 -8.25 -7.00 2.78
CA HIS A 126 -8.38 -5.72 2.09
C HIS A 126 -7.13 -5.43 1.25
N GLU A 127 -5.94 -5.71 1.81
CA GLU A 127 -4.68 -5.69 1.06
C GLU A 127 -4.74 -6.58 -0.19
N LEU A 128 -5.31 -7.79 -0.07
CA LEU A 128 -5.49 -8.70 -1.20
C LEU A 128 -6.43 -8.13 -2.27
N HIS A 129 -7.47 -7.37 -1.91
CA HIS A 129 -8.33 -6.71 -2.89
C HIS A 129 -7.56 -5.66 -3.70
N PHE A 130 -6.65 -4.91 -3.08
CA PHE A 130 -5.78 -3.98 -3.81
C PHE A 130 -4.83 -4.71 -4.77
N VAL A 131 -4.19 -5.79 -4.31
CA VAL A 131 -3.31 -6.62 -5.16
C VAL A 131 -4.11 -7.24 -6.31
N ALA A 132 -5.33 -7.70 -6.07
CA ALA A 132 -6.21 -8.23 -7.10
C ALA A 132 -6.61 -7.16 -8.12
N TRP A 133 -6.93 -5.94 -7.66
CA TRP A 133 -7.21 -4.81 -8.54
C TRP A 133 -6.04 -4.52 -9.49
N LEU A 134 -4.80 -4.42 -8.95
CA LEU A 134 -3.60 -4.25 -9.78
C LEU A 134 -3.39 -5.42 -10.75
N CYS A 135 -3.59 -6.65 -10.28
CA CYS A 135 -3.48 -7.86 -11.09
C CYS A 135 -4.41 -7.80 -12.30
N PHE A 136 -5.68 -7.43 -12.10
CA PHE A 136 -6.64 -7.33 -13.18
C PHE A 136 -6.31 -6.19 -14.14
N LEU A 137 -5.87 -5.04 -13.65
CA LEU A 137 -5.43 -3.93 -14.52
C LEU A 137 -4.28 -4.36 -15.45
N VAL A 138 -3.30 -5.11 -14.95
CA VAL A 138 -2.21 -5.67 -15.78
C VAL A 138 -2.75 -6.74 -16.73
N ARG A 139 -3.61 -7.65 -16.25
CA ARG A 139 -4.11 -8.78 -17.02
C ARG A 139 -4.97 -8.36 -18.21
N VAL A 140 -5.76 -7.30 -18.06
CA VAL A 140 -6.60 -6.74 -19.16
C VAL A 140 -5.80 -5.80 -20.07
N GLY A 141 -4.54 -5.50 -19.71
CA GLY A 141 -3.65 -4.63 -20.48
C GLY A 141 -3.86 -3.14 -20.25
N ALA A 142 -4.66 -2.74 -19.24
CA ALA A 142 -4.82 -1.34 -18.85
C ALA A 142 -3.50 -0.78 -18.26
N LEU A 143 -2.74 -1.62 -17.57
CA LEU A 143 -1.32 -1.41 -17.29
C LEU A 143 -0.50 -2.33 -18.21
N PRO A 144 0.60 -1.84 -18.83
CA PRO A 144 1.43 -2.66 -19.71
C PRO A 144 1.97 -3.91 -18.98
N PRO A 145 1.86 -5.13 -19.50
CA PRO A 145 2.34 -6.34 -18.83
C PRO A 145 3.85 -6.54 -19.02
N THR A 146 4.65 -5.59 -18.52
CA THR A 146 6.11 -5.57 -18.64
C THR A 146 6.81 -5.74 -17.30
N LYS A 147 8.08 -6.17 -17.32
CA LYS A 147 8.90 -6.24 -16.10
C LYS A 147 9.08 -4.88 -15.44
N ASP A 148 9.13 -3.80 -16.22
CA ASP A 148 9.22 -2.44 -15.67
C ASP A 148 7.95 -2.09 -14.89
N THR A 149 6.77 -2.33 -15.47
CA THR A 149 5.48 -2.19 -14.77
C THR A 149 5.47 -2.96 -13.45
N GLU A 150 5.85 -4.23 -13.45
CA GLU A 150 5.90 -5.06 -12.24
C GLU A 150 6.87 -4.50 -11.18
N THR A 151 8.03 -4.02 -11.63
CA THR A 151 9.02 -3.38 -10.77
C THR A 151 8.45 -2.11 -10.13
N ARG A 152 7.81 -1.24 -10.91
CA ARG A 152 7.18 0.00 -10.40
C ARG A 152 5.99 -0.30 -9.50
N LEU A 153 5.18 -1.31 -9.82
CA LEU A 153 4.09 -1.75 -8.94
C LEU A 153 4.62 -2.18 -7.57
N ALA A 154 5.69 -2.98 -7.54
CA ALA A 154 6.29 -3.47 -6.30
C ALA A 154 7.02 -2.39 -5.49
N LEU A 155 7.73 -1.47 -6.16
CA LEU A 155 8.65 -0.52 -5.52
C LEU A 155 8.10 0.91 -5.37
N GLU A 156 7.00 1.25 -6.04
CA GLU A 156 6.37 2.59 -5.99
C GLU A 156 4.91 2.48 -5.53
N VAL A 157 4.08 1.68 -6.23
CA VAL A 157 2.63 1.64 -6.01
C VAL A 157 2.25 0.93 -4.71
N ILE A 158 2.79 -0.25 -4.42
CA ILE A 158 2.52 -0.95 -3.15
C ILE A 158 2.97 -0.10 -1.95
N PRO A 159 4.19 0.48 -1.92
CA PRO A 159 4.59 1.43 -0.88
C PRO A 159 3.66 2.64 -0.75
N ALA A 160 3.27 3.27 -1.86
CA ALA A 160 2.32 4.38 -1.83
C ALA A 160 0.94 3.96 -1.28
N TYR A 161 0.47 2.75 -1.61
CA TYR A 161 -0.76 2.21 -1.04
C TYR A 161 -0.65 2.01 0.48
N LEU A 162 0.48 1.51 0.97
CA LEU A 162 0.73 1.37 2.41
C LEU A 162 0.69 2.73 3.11
N HIS A 163 1.21 3.78 2.48
CA HIS A 163 1.10 5.14 3.00
C HIS A 163 -0.34 5.59 3.20
N VAL A 164 -1.21 5.34 2.22
CA VAL A 164 -2.64 5.62 2.32
C VAL A 164 -3.26 4.81 3.47
N THR A 165 -2.97 3.50 3.55
CA THR A 165 -3.59 2.65 4.58
C THR A 165 -3.09 2.96 5.98
N TRP A 166 -1.79 3.24 6.17
CA TRP A 166 -1.26 3.69 7.46
C TRP A 166 -1.88 5.01 7.88
N HIS A 167 -2.04 5.96 6.95
CA HIS A 167 -2.71 7.22 7.27
C HIS A 167 -4.16 7.00 7.69
N LEU A 168 -4.91 6.13 7.01
CA LEU A 168 -6.28 5.77 7.41
C LEU A 168 -6.32 5.08 8.78
N GLN A 169 -5.44 4.11 9.01
CA GLN A 169 -5.30 3.37 10.27
C GLN A 169 -5.05 4.33 11.44
N ASP A 170 -4.08 5.23 11.31
CA ASP A 170 -3.73 6.22 12.34
C ASP A 170 -4.84 7.27 12.52
N ARG A 171 -5.36 7.81 11.41
CA ARG A 171 -6.33 8.92 11.44
C ARG A 171 -7.65 8.51 12.05
N TYR A 172 -8.09 7.28 11.75
CA TYR A 172 -9.39 6.78 12.16
C TYR A 172 -9.32 5.67 13.20
N ALA A 173 -8.14 5.34 13.74
CA ALA A 173 -7.97 4.28 14.73
C ALA A 173 -8.65 2.97 14.30
N LEU A 174 -8.37 2.52 13.08
CA LEU A 174 -8.97 1.31 12.51
C LEU A 174 -8.59 0.09 13.36
N GLU A 175 -9.48 -0.88 13.44
CA GLU A 175 -9.19 -2.14 14.13
C GLU A 175 -8.52 -3.17 13.20
N PRO A 176 -7.67 -4.07 13.72
CA PRO A 176 -7.15 -5.20 12.96
C PRO A 176 -8.25 -6.21 12.59
N ALA A 177 -8.49 -6.38 11.29
CA ALA A 177 -9.49 -7.31 10.75
C ALA A 177 -8.93 -8.73 10.69
N GLY A 178 -9.60 -9.67 11.35
CA GLY A 178 -9.22 -11.09 11.29
C GLY A 178 -7.86 -11.39 11.92
N SER A 179 -7.45 -10.63 12.93
CA SER A 179 -6.15 -10.83 13.59
C SER A 179 -6.01 -12.26 14.11
N HIS A 180 -4.84 -12.85 13.84
CA HIS A 180 -4.46 -14.16 14.40
C HIS A 180 -3.87 -14.02 15.81
N GLY A 181 -4.14 -12.89 16.49
CA GLY A 181 -3.51 -12.49 17.74
C GLY A 181 -1.98 -12.42 17.62
N VAL A 182 -1.29 -12.82 18.69
CA VAL A 182 0.19 -12.78 18.79
C VAL A 182 0.90 -13.72 17.80
N TRP A 183 0.15 -14.57 17.08
CA TRP A 183 0.69 -15.47 16.07
C TRP A 183 0.54 -14.96 14.64
N GLY A 184 -0.09 -13.79 14.46
CA GLY A 184 -0.05 -13.06 13.19
C GLY A 184 1.33 -12.45 12.95
N LEU A 185 1.72 -12.33 11.69
CA LEU A 185 2.97 -11.68 11.31
C LEU A 185 2.94 -10.18 11.65
N ASP A 186 1.80 -9.55 11.36
CA ASP A 186 1.47 -8.15 11.58
C ASP A 186 -0.05 -8.04 11.74
N ASP A 187 -0.52 -6.95 12.34
CA ASP A 187 -1.95 -6.72 12.60
C ASP A 187 -2.75 -6.46 11.31
N TYR A 188 -2.11 -5.89 10.27
CA TYR A 188 -2.79 -5.37 9.09
C TYR A 188 -2.29 -5.95 7.77
N HIS A 189 -0.99 -6.20 7.66
CA HIS A 189 -0.31 -6.37 6.37
C HIS A 189 0.43 -7.71 6.24
N PHE A 190 0.57 -8.19 5.00
CA PHE A 190 1.36 -9.39 4.70
C PHE A 190 2.22 -9.21 3.44
N VAL A 191 1.65 -8.65 2.38
CA VAL A 191 2.34 -8.38 1.09
C VAL A 191 3.66 -7.61 1.23
N PRO A 192 3.77 -6.53 2.04
CA PRO A 192 5.06 -5.84 2.20
C PRO A 192 6.18 -6.73 2.73
N TYR A 193 5.87 -7.73 3.55
CA TYR A 193 6.88 -8.67 4.05
C TYR A 193 7.36 -9.62 2.96
N ILE A 194 6.46 -10.05 2.06
CA ILE A 194 6.83 -10.86 0.88
C ILE A 194 7.77 -10.05 -0.03
N LEU A 195 7.38 -8.83 -0.39
CA LEU A 195 8.18 -7.98 -1.27
C LEU A 195 9.51 -7.56 -0.62
N GLY A 196 9.48 -7.21 0.67
CA GLY A 196 10.69 -6.85 1.42
C GLY A 196 11.68 -7.99 1.55
N ALA A 197 11.20 -9.21 1.79
CA ALA A 197 12.05 -10.39 1.76
C ALA A 197 12.64 -10.66 0.37
N ALA A 198 11.86 -10.43 -0.69
CA ALA A 198 12.34 -10.60 -2.06
C ALA A 198 13.41 -9.55 -2.44
N GLN A 199 13.23 -8.28 -2.05
CA GLN A 199 14.23 -7.24 -2.23
C GLN A 199 15.57 -7.62 -1.59
N LEU A 200 15.53 -8.26 -0.41
CA LEU A 200 16.70 -8.67 0.36
C LEU A 200 17.22 -10.08 0.04
N ARG A 201 16.63 -10.80 -0.93
CA ARG A 201 16.92 -12.22 -1.22
C ARG A 201 18.41 -12.53 -1.37
N ASP A 202 19.13 -11.64 -2.06
CA ASP A 202 20.56 -11.79 -2.37
C ASP A 202 21.43 -10.79 -1.56
N SER A 203 20.90 -10.26 -0.46
CA SER A 203 21.62 -9.32 0.41
C SER A 203 22.58 -10.03 1.37
N ALA A 204 23.57 -9.29 1.86
CA ALA A 204 24.46 -9.76 2.92
C ALA A 204 23.79 -9.77 4.31
N LEU A 205 22.56 -9.26 4.45
CA LEU A 205 21.82 -9.25 5.70
C LEU A 205 21.16 -10.59 5.95
N ASN A 206 21.33 -11.12 7.15
CA ASN A 206 20.52 -12.25 7.60
C ASN A 206 19.22 -11.75 8.29
N PRO A 207 18.15 -12.56 8.34
CA PRO A 207 16.89 -12.15 8.96
C PRO A 207 17.00 -11.69 10.42
N ALA A 208 17.97 -12.19 11.20
CA ALA A 208 18.14 -11.78 12.58
C ALA A 208 18.72 -10.35 12.71
N GLU A 209 19.44 -9.88 11.69
CA GLU A 209 20.01 -8.53 11.63
C GLU A 209 18.98 -7.48 11.20
N ILE A 210 17.84 -7.89 10.63
CA ILE A 210 16.80 -6.98 10.13
C ILE A 210 16.19 -6.18 11.28
N SER A 211 15.99 -6.76 12.47
CA SER A 211 15.42 -6.03 13.61
C SER A 211 16.28 -4.83 14.03
N ASP A 212 17.61 -4.96 13.95
CA ASP A 212 18.55 -3.89 14.25
C ASP A 212 18.65 -2.87 13.10
N ALA A 213 18.47 -3.32 11.86
CA ALA A 213 18.52 -2.50 10.64
C ALA A 213 17.18 -1.85 10.24
N ALA A 214 16.05 -2.31 10.77
CA ALA A 214 14.70 -1.75 10.55
C ALA A 214 14.26 -0.85 11.72
N LEU A 215 15.15 -0.66 12.69
CA LEU A 215 14.87 0.05 13.93
C LEU A 215 14.72 1.55 13.63
N TYR A 216 13.48 1.97 13.33
CA TYR A 216 13.08 3.37 13.35
C TYR A 216 13.71 4.03 14.58
N PRO A 217 14.47 5.13 14.46
CA PRO A 217 15.25 5.68 15.56
C PRO A 217 14.41 5.98 16.81
N PHE A 218 13.10 6.15 16.63
CA PHE A 218 12.15 6.42 17.70
C PHE A 218 11.48 5.16 18.28
N ALA A 219 11.65 3.97 17.71
CA ALA A 219 11.13 2.72 18.30
C ALA A 219 11.80 2.40 19.66
N LYS A 220 12.96 2.99 19.95
CA LYS A 220 13.60 2.98 21.29
C LYS A 220 13.23 4.19 22.16
N ARG A 221 12.52 5.20 21.65
CA ARG A 221 12.10 6.36 22.45
C ARG A 221 10.88 5.98 23.29
N ARG A 222 11.05 6.10 24.61
CA ARG A 222 10.00 5.86 25.60
C ARG A 222 9.11 7.07 25.85
N GLU A 223 9.50 8.24 25.34
CA GLU A 223 8.77 9.50 25.52
C GLU A 223 7.93 9.84 24.26
N PRO A 224 6.62 10.14 24.42
CA PRO A 224 5.74 10.54 23.32
C PRO A 224 6.22 11.82 22.63
N ARG A 225 6.09 11.89 21.29
CA ARG A 225 6.49 13.09 20.54
C ARG A 225 5.41 14.19 20.66
N THR A 226 5.83 15.41 20.96
CA THR A 226 4.94 16.57 21.16
C THR A 226 5.00 17.61 20.02
N GLY A 227 5.44 17.21 18.81
CA GLY A 227 5.66 18.11 17.67
C GLY A 227 4.71 17.91 16.46
N PRO A 228 4.78 18.78 15.43
CA PRO A 228 3.94 18.74 14.20
C PRO A 228 4.17 17.46 13.39
N LYS A 229 3.12 16.90 12.73
CA LYS A 229 3.12 15.64 11.94
C LYS A 229 4.45 15.47 11.19
N LEU A 230 5.11 14.33 11.39
CA LEU A 230 6.34 14.02 10.69
C LEU A 230 6.03 13.99 9.18
N SER A 231 6.81 14.70 8.38
CA SER A 231 6.71 14.58 6.93
C SER A 231 7.08 13.14 6.51
N PRO A 232 6.68 12.67 5.32
CA PRO A 232 7.17 11.38 4.79
C PRO A 232 8.70 11.30 4.78
N THR A 233 9.36 12.43 4.53
CA THR A 233 10.81 12.58 4.66
C THR A 233 11.32 12.43 6.10
N ASP A 234 10.54 12.75 7.13
CA ASP A 234 10.96 12.60 8.54
C ASP A 234 10.64 11.20 9.12
N THR A 235 9.69 10.46 8.53
CA THR A 235 9.34 9.09 8.98
C THR A 235 10.08 8.01 8.20
N LEU A 236 10.33 8.23 6.91
CA LEU A 236 10.89 7.21 6.04
C LEU A 236 12.40 7.33 5.85
N ALA A 237 12.99 8.51 6.10
CA ALA A 237 14.43 8.72 6.00
C ALA A 237 15.17 7.95 7.08
N TYR A 238 15.40 6.67 6.82
CA TYR A 238 16.26 5.85 7.63
C TYR A 238 17.64 5.82 7.01
N GLN A 239 18.59 6.50 7.65
CA GLN A 239 20.00 6.32 7.31
C GLN A 239 20.48 5.04 8.00
N LEU A 240 20.68 3.98 7.22
CA LEU A 240 21.23 2.73 7.76
C LEU A 240 22.53 3.01 8.52
N PRO A 241 22.74 2.40 9.70
CA PRO A 241 23.99 2.51 10.44
C PRO A 241 25.22 2.04 9.65
N ARG A 242 25.00 1.28 8.57
CA ARG A 242 26.00 0.72 7.66
C ARG A 242 25.47 0.67 6.24
N THR A 243 26.34 0.77 5.24
CA THR A 243 25.96 0.62 3.84
C THR A 243 25.58 -0.84 3.56
N VAL A 244 24.32 -1.08 3.19
CA VAL A 244 23.82 -2.41 2.79
C VAL A 244 23.47 -2.38 1.32
N SER A 245 23.82 -3.44 0.58
CA SER A 245 23.43 -3.65 -0.81
C SER A 245 22.79 -5.04 -0.95
N PRO A 246 21.59 -5.14 -1.56
CA PRO A 246 20.67 -4.05 -1.89
C PRO A 246 20.17 -3.30 -0.64
N GLN A 247 19.79 -2.04 -0.80
CA GLN A 247 19.24 -1.27 0.31
C GLN A 247 17.85 -1.82 0.70
N PRO A 248 17.56 -2.00 2.00
CA PRO A 248 16.28 -2.51 2.50
C PRO A 248 15.11 -1.56 2.19
N ASN A 249 13.91 -2.02 2.58
CA ASN A 249 12.57 -1.48 2.34
C ASN A 249 12.28 -0.08 2.92
N LEU A 250 13.29 0.79 2.99
CA LEU A 250 13.27 2.08 3.65
C LEU A 250 13.50 3.17 2.60
N CYS A 251 12.70 4.22 2.65
CA CYS A 251 12.84 5.31 1.68
C CYS A 251 14.14 6.07 1.98
N MET A 252 15.12 5.91 1.10
CA MET A 252 16.38 6.62 1.25
C MET A 252 16.20 8.07 0.79
N MET A 253 16.68 9.01 1.61
CA MET A 253 16.81 10.39 1.18
C MET A 253 17.84 10.48 0.05
N PRO A 254 17.65 11.33 -0.96
CA PRO A 254 18.69 11.60 -1.94
C PRO A 254 19.96 12.06 -1.22
N SER A 255 21.10 11.49 -1.59
CA SER A 255 22.40 11.95 -1.12
C SER A 255 22.60 13.39 -1.56
N ALA A 256 22.81 14.29 -0.58
CA ALA A 256 23.19 15.68 -0.82
C ALA A 256 24.54 15.78 -1.56
#